data_AF-A0AAV6LU73-F1
#
_entry.id   AF-A0AAV6LU73-F1
#
_cell.length_a   1.000
_cell.length_b   1.000
_cell.length_c   1.000
_cell.angle_alpha   90.00
_cell.angle_beta   90.00
_cell.angle_gamma   90.00
#
_symmetry.space_group_name_H-M   'P 1'
#
loop_
_entity.id
_entity.type
_entity.pdbx_description
1 polymer ?
#
loop_
_entity_poly.entity_id
_entity_poly.type
_entity_poly.pdbx_seq_one_letter_code
_entity_poly.pdbx_strand_id
1 'polypeptide(L)'
;MTLVNFVLEAILFNKCLVPDWATKVIVYHSRPSAAPFGSTISRSPERMTEQPFRPREKLIERQKYFQSIQKHTYLKGPLDKVTSVAIPIALAASSLYLIGRGIYNMSHGIGKKE
;
A
#
# COMPACT_ATOMS: atom_id res chain seq x y z
N MET A 1 15.78 6.39 23.89
CA MET A 1 16.25 5.20 23.15
C MET A 1 15.14 4.17 22.85
N THR A 2 13.85 4.48 23.04
CA THR A 2 12.74 3.55 22.79
C THR A 2 12.05 3.78 21.43
N LEU A 3 11.95 5.04 20.97
CA LEU A 3 11.27 5.38 19.72
C LEU A 3 12.06 4.95 18.45
N VAL A 4 13.38 5.11 18.47
CA VAL A 4 14.25 4.74 17.34
C VAL A 4 14.32 3.22 17.18
N ASN A 5 14.38 2.48 18.29
CA ASN A 5 14.35 1.01 18.26
C ASN A 5 12.98 0.48 17.81
N PHE A 6 11.87 1.14 18.18
CA PHE A 6 10.54 0.78 17.67
C PHE A 6 10.42 0.99 16.14
N VAL A 7 10.98 2.09 15.62
CA VAL A 7 11.01 2.36 14.18
C VAL A 7 11.93 1.38 13.45
N LEU A 8 13.09 1.02 14.03
CA LEU A 8 14.02 0.06 13.42
C LEU A 8 13.46 -1.37 13.43
N GLU A 9 12.81 -1.79 14.50
CA GLU A 9 12.07 -3.06 14.59
C GLU A 9 10.91 -3.08 13.59
N ALA A 10 10.16 -1.98 13.44
CA ALA A 10 9.11 -1.87 12.42
C ALA A 10 9.65 -1.94 10.98
N ILE A 11 10.86 -1.41 10.73
CA ILE A 11 11.54 -1.48 9.43
C ILE A 11 12.12 -2.89 9.17
N LEU A 12 12.66 -3.57 10.19
CA LEU A 12 13.19 -4.94 10.08
C LEU A 12 12.07 -5.98 9.94
N PHE A 13 10.94 -5.80 10.63
CA PHE A 13 9.73 -6.61 10.45
C PHE A 13 9.13 -6.47 9.04
N ASN A 14 9.43 -5.37 8.34
CA ASN A 14 8.96 -5.09 6.98
C ASN A 14 9.63 -5.97 5.90
N LYS A 15 10.74 -6.67 6.19
CA LYS A 15 11.28 -7.68 5.26
C LYS A 15 10.42 -8.95 5.18
N CYS A 16 9.54 -9.20 6.15
CA CYS A 16 8.55 -10.28 6.10
C CYS A 16 7.19 -9.83 5.53
N LEU A 17 7.02 -8.53 5.24
CA LEU A 17 5.72 -7.92 4.95
C LEU A 17 5.67 -7.22 3.58
N VAL A 18 6.32 -7.79 2.56
CA VAL A 18 5.84 -7.64 1.17
C VAL A 18 5.00 -8.87 0.87
N PRO A 19 3.73 -8.91 1.31
CA PRO A 19 2.85 -9.99 0.96
C PRO A 19 2.67 -10.01 -0.58
N ASP A 20 2.67 -11.19 -1.16
CA ASP A 20 2.54 -11.50 -2.61
C ASP A 20 1.43 -10.71 -3.36
N TRP A 21 0.47 -10.13 -2.63
CA TRP A 21 -0.56 -9.26 -3.19
C TRP A 21 -0.07 -7.87 -3.61
N ALA A 22 1.00 -7.33 -3.00
CA ALA A 22 1.49 -5.98 -3.30
C ALA A 22 2.06 -5.88 -4.73
N THR A 23 2.70 -6.94 -5.22
CA THR A 23 3.19 -7.03 -6.60
C THR A 23 2.04 -7.17 -7.61
N LYS A 24 0.95 -7.84 -7.23
CA LYS A 24 -0.24 -8.00 -8.11
C LYS A 24 -1.01 -6.70 -8.31
N VAL A 25 -1.06 -5.80 -7.33
CA VAL A 25 -1.78 -4.52 -7.44
C VAL A 25 -1.12 -3.56 -8.44
N ILE A 26 0.20 -3.56 -8.55
CA ILE A 26 0.93 -2.71 -9.53
C ILE A 26 0.56 -3.10 -10.98
N VAL A 27 0.29 -4.39 -11.23
CA VAL A 27 -0.12 -4.88 -12.56
C VAL A 27 -1.54 -4.42 -12.95
N TYR A 28 -2.43 -4.15 -11.98
CA TYR A 28 -3.80 -3.71 -12.28
C TYR A 28 -3.93 -2.21 -12.58
N HIS A 29 -2.93 -1.39 -12.23
CA HIS A 29 -3.01 0.07 -12.45
C HIS A 29 -2.62 0.51 -13.87
N SER A 30 -2.15 -0.41 -14.72
CA SER A 30 -1.78 -0.12 -16.12
C SER A 30 -2.91 -0.35 -17.13
N ARG A 31 -4.18 -0.46 -16.71
CA ARG A 31 -5.31 -0.63 -17.65
C ARG A 31 -5.79 0.75 -18.16
N PRO A 32 -5.61 1.09 -19.45
CA PRO A 32 -6.19 2.30 -19.99
C PRO A 32 -7.71 2.12 -20.08
N SER A 33 -8.43 3.11 -19.55
CA SER A 33 -9.86 3.28 -19.69
C SER A 33 -10.19 3.75 -21.10
N ALA A 34 -10.67 2.85 -21.97
CA ALA A 34 -11.72 3.06 -22.97
C ALA A 34 -11.69 1.96 -24.05
N ALA A 35 -12.73 1.14 -24.10
CA ALA A 35 -13.14 0.50 -25.35
C ALA A 35 -14.68 0.63 -25.43
N PRO A 36 -15.22 1.24 -26.50
CA PRO A 36 -16.66 1.34 -26.71
C PRO A 36 -17.26 -0.03 -27.07
N PHE A 37 -18.54 -0.14 -26.75
CA PHE A 37 -19.43 -1.26 -26.91
C PHE A 37 -19.53 -1.74 -28.38
N GLY A 38 -19.39 -3.05 -28.61
CA GLY A 38 -19.91 -3.74 -29.80
C GLY A 38 -18.88 -4.34 -30.76
N SER A 39 -18.49 -5.59 -30.53
CA SER A 39 -18.38 -6.58 -31.61
C SER A 39 -18.52 -7.99 -31.04
N THR A 40 -19.46 -8.72 -31.62
CA THR A 40 -19.83 -10.11 -31.32
C THR A 40 -18.62 -11.02 -31.57
N ILE A 41 -17.81 -11.25 -30.55
CA ILE A 41 -16.90 -12.40 -30.52
C ILE A 41 -17.74 -13.58 -30.02
N SER A 42 -18.05 -14.50 -30.93
CA SER A 42 -18.53 -15.85 -30.64
C SER A 42 -17.50 -16.57 -29.79
N ARG A 43 -17.56 -16.37 -28.47
CA ARG A 43 -16.79 -17.11 -27.49
C ARG A 43 -17.55 -18.41 -27.25
N SER A 44 -16.99 -19.53 -27.70
CA SER A 44 -17.45 -20.85 -27.29
C SER A 44 -17.52 -20.91 -25.76
N PRO A 45 -18.63 -21.37 -25.16
CA PRO A 45 -18.88 -21.24 -23.72
C PRO A 45 -18.16 -22.29 -22.88
N GLU A 46 -17.06 -22.88 -23.36
CA GLU A 46 -16.55 -24.14 -22.79
C GLU A 46 -15.25 -24.06 -21.99
N ARG A 47 -14.77 -22.86 -21.59
CA ARG A 47 -13.61 -22.76 -20.67
C ARG A 47 -13.74 -21.64 -19.63
N MET A 48 -14.77 -21.73 -18.79
CA MET A 48 -14.80 -21.03 -17.49
C MET A 48 -15.21 -21.96 -16.33
N THR A 49 -14.91 -23.26 -16.45
CA THR A 49 -15.38 -24.29 -15.51
C THR A 49 -14.38 -24.65 -14.42
N GLU A 50 -13.29 -23.88 -14.27
CA GLU A 50 -12.47 -23.99 -13.06
C GLU A 50 -13.02 -23.04 -12.00
N GLN A 51 -13.58 -23.62 -10.94
CA GLN A 51 -14.09 -22.84 -9.82
C GLN A 51 -12.90 -22.10 -9.18
N PRO A 52 -13.02 -20.80 -8.88
CA PRO A 52 -11.93 -20.05 -8.27
C PRO A 52 -11.43 -20.75 -7.00
N PHE A 53 -10.11 -20.73 -6.75
CA PHE A 53 -9.49 -21.32 -5.55
C PHE A 53 -10.09 -20.83 -4.23
N ARG A 54 -10.85 -19.73 -4.24
CA ARG A 54 -11.59 -19.20 -3.10
C ARG A 54 -13.09 -19.04 -3.42
N PRO A 55 -13.98 -19.42 -2.49
CA PRO A 55 -15.41 -19.19 -2.60
C PRO A 55 -15.73 -17.69 -2.76
N ARG A 56 -16.64 -17.34 -3.67
CA ARG A 56 -16.96 -15.94 -4.04
C ARG A 56 -17.76 -15.20 -2.97
N GLU A 57 -18.36 -15.92 -2.03
CA GLU A 57 -19.15 -15.41 -0.93
C GLU A 57 -18.34 -14.42 -0.08
N LYS A 58 -17.06 -14.73 0.18
CA LYS A 58 -16.14 -13.86 0.93
C LYS A 58 -15.85 -12.55 0.21
N LEU A 59 -15.82 -12.55 -1.12
CA LEU A 59 -15.59 -11.34 -1.92
C LEU A 59 -16.83 -10.43 -1.89
N ILE A 60 -18.02 -11.01 -1.99
CA ILE A 60 -19.29 -10.26 -1.94
C ILE A 60 -19.47 -9.60 -0.57
N GLU A 61 -19.13 -10.31 0.51
CA GLU A 61 -19.19 -9.75 1.87
C GLU A 61 -18.23 -8.55 2.04
N ARG A 62 -16.98 -8.69 1.59
CA ARG A 62 -16.00 -7.59 1.60
C ARG A 62 -16.45 -6.43 0.72
N GLN A 63 -17.03 -6.72 -0.44
CA GLN A 63 -17.54 -5.71 -1.36
C GLN A 63 -18.68 -4.91 -0.73
N LYS A 64 -19.66 -5.56 -0.08
CA LYS A 64 -20.73 -4.89 0.68
C LYS A 64 -20.16 -4.02 1.80
N TYR A 65 -19.21 -4.54 2.57
CA TYR A 65 -18.53 -3.80 3.64
C TYR A 65 -17.85 -2.52 3.12
N PHE A 66 -16.99 -2.62 2.10
CA PHE A 66 -16.25 -1.47 1.57
C PHE A 66 -17.09 -0.50 0.75
N GLN A 67 -18.22 -0.93 0.19
CA GLN A 67 -19.18 -0.07 -0.50
C GLN A 67 -20.11 0.67 0.47
N SER A 68 -20.39 0.10 1.64
CA SER A 68 -21.21 0.77 2.68
C SER A 68 -20.51 2.00 3.30
N ILE A 69 -19.18 2.06 3.22
CA ILE A 69 -18.37 3.11 3.85
C ILE A 69 -18.18 4.29 2.89
N GLN A 70 -18.75 5.44 3.24
CA GLN A 70 -18.59 6.72 2.52
C GLN A 70 -17.30 7.45 2.94
N LYS A 71 -16.13 6.85 2.68
CA LYS A 71 -14.80 7.45 2.94
C LYS A 71 -13.91 7.32 1.70
N HIS A 72 -12.86 8.14 1.63
CA HIS A 72 -11.82 8.01 0.61
C HIS A 72 -11.14 6.63 0.67
N THR A 73 -10.72 6.13 -0.48
CA THR A 73 -10.24 4.75 -0.69
C THR A 73 -9.16 4.31 0.30
N TYR A 74 -8.22 5.20 0.65
CA TYR A 74 -7.09 4.93 1.55
C TYR A 74 -7.44 4.98 3.05
N LEU A 75 -8.72 5.16 3.41
CA LEU A 75 -9.22 5.25 4.79
C LEU A 75 -10.39 4.30 5.06
N LYS A 76 -10.67 3.37 4.14
CA LYS A 76 -11.83 2.48 4.24
C LYS A 76 -11.59 1.33 5.22
N GLY A 77 -10.40 0.74 5.20
CA GLY A 77 -10.01 -0.31 6.13
C GLY A 77 -9.49 0.23 7.47
N PRO A 78 -9.65 -0.53 8.57
CA PRO A 78 -9.01 -0.20 9.84
C PRO A 78 -7.47 -0.29 9.74
N LEU A 79 -6.95 -1.25 8.98
CA LEU A 79 -5.51 -1.38 8.71
C LEU A 79 -4.98 -0.23 7.84
N ASP A 80 -5.81 0.31 6.95
CA ASP A 80 -5.42 1.39 6.04
C ASP A 80 -5.04 2.67 6.80
N LYS A 81 -5.61 2.91 7.99
CA LYS A 81 -5.19 4.04 8.85
C LYS A 81 -3.75 3.89 9.32
N VAL A 82 -3.34 2.69 9.72
CA VAL A 82 -1.97 2.45 10.20
C VAL A 82 -1.00 2.60 9.03
N THR A 83 -1.31 1.96 7.90
CA THR A 83 -0.41 1.92 6.73
C THR A 83 -0.36 3.23 5.95
N SER A 84 -1.47 3.97 5.87
CA SER A 84 -1.57 5.18 5.04
C SER A 84 -1.39 6.48 5.83
N VAL A 85 -1.50 6.45 7.16
CA VAL A 85 -1.38 7.66 8.00
C VAL A 85 -0.21 7.53 8.97
N ALA A 86 -0.20 6.51 9.83
CA ALA A 86 0.79 6.42 10.90
C ALA A 86 2.22 6.17 10.38
N ILE A 87 2.41 5.16 9.53
CA ILE A 87 3.73 4.81 8.97
C ILE A 87 4.30 5.95 8.12
N PRO A 88 3.55 6.53 7.15
CA PRO A 88 4.10 7.59 6.31
C PRO A 88 4.42 8.86 7.09
N ILE A 89 3.61 9.23 8.09
CA ILE A 89 3.87 10.41 8.92
C ILE A 89 5.12 10.20 9.77
N ALA A 90 5.26 9.06 10.43
CA ALA A 90 6.45 8.77 11.24
C ALA A 90 7.72 8.76 10.37
N LEU A 91 7.66 8.16 9.18
CA LEU A 91 8.76 8.14 8.23
C LEU A 91 9.09 9.56 7.73
N ALA A 92 8.08 10.35 7.35
CA ALA A 92 8.29 11.71 6.86
C ALA A 92 8.89 12.61 7.95
N ALA A 93 8.35 12.55 9.18
CA ALA A 93 8.83 13.36 10.29
C ALA A 93 10.28 13.02 10.66
N SER A 94 10.60 11.73 10.77
CA SER A 94 11.99 11.29 11.03
C SER A 94 12.95 11.70 9.92
N SER A 95 12.54 11.55 8.66
CA SER A 95 13.35 11.95 7.50
C SER A 95 13.63 13.45 7.49
N LEU A 96 12.58 14.26 7.68
CA LEU A 96 12.71 15.73 7.75
C LEU A 96 13.61 16.17 8.91
N TYR A 97 13.48 15.53 10.07
CA TYR A 97 14.34 15.82 11.22
C TYR A 97 15.82 15.56 10.93
N LEU A 98 16.14 14.41 10.32
CA LEU A 98 17.51 14.06 9.95
C LEU A 98 18.08 14.98 8.88
N ILE A 99 17.27 15.35 7.88
CA ILE A 99 17.67 16.32 6.84
C ILE A 99 17.96 17.67 7.48
N GLY A 100 17.07 18.17 8.34
CA GLY A 100 17.25 19.45 9.03
C GLY A 100 18.51 19.48 9.90
N ARG A 101 18.75 18.42 10.69
CA ARG A 101 19.98 18.26 11.48
C ARG A 101 21.23 18.19 10.59
N GLY A 102 21.15 17.49 9.46
CA GLY A 102 22.24 17.41 8.50
C GLY A 102 22.61 18.78 7.94
N ILE A 103 21.63 19.53 7.44
CA ILE A 103 21.83 20.89 6.91
C ILE A 103 22.35 21.83 7.99
N TYR A 104 21.82 21.76 9.21
CA TYR A 104 22.28 22.57 10.33
C TYR A 104 23.76 22.29 10.66
N ASN A 105 24.13 21.02 10.78
CA ASN A 105 25.51 20.63 11.10
C ASN A 105 26.49 21.06 9.98
N MET A 106 26.10 20.89 8.71
CA MET A 106 26.91 21.32 7.56
C MET A 106 27.06 22.85 7.50
N SER A 107 25.98 23.60 7.72
CA SER A 107 26.00 25.08 7.68
C SER A 107 26.80 25.71 8.81
N HIS A 108 26.85 25.08 9.98
CA HIS A 108 27.60 25.58 11.14
C HIS A 108 29.00 24.98 11.26
N GLY A 109 29.41 24.13 10.32
CA GLY A 109 30.72 23.47 10.34
C GLY A 109 30.94 22.50 11.51
N ILE A 110 29.85 22.02 12.13
CA ILE A 110 29.85 21.14 13.30
C ILE A 110 29.86 19.68 12.85
N GLY A 111 30.64 18.82 13.52
CA GLY A 111 30.66 17.38 13.26
C GLY A 111 31.74 16.93 12.27
N LYS A 112 32.80 17.71 12.09
CA LYS A 112 34.04 17.22 11.47
C LYS A 112 34.60 16.12 12.37
N LYS A 113 34.90 14.96 11.78
CA LYS A 113 35.74 13.96 12.43
C LYS A 113 37.18 14.49 12.43
N GLU A 114 37.89 14.22 13.52
CA GLU A 114 39.34 14.40 13.61
C GLU A 114 40.06 13.60 12.51
#